data_AF-A0A2E5YR60-F1
#
_entry.id   AF-A0A2E5YR60-F1
#
_cell.length_a   1.000
_cell.length_b   1.000
_cell.length_c   1.000
_cell.angle_alpha   90.00
_cell.angle_beta   90.00
_cell.angle_gamma   90.00
#
_symmetry.space_group_name_H-M   'P 1'
#
loop_
_entity.id
_entity.type
_entity.pdbx_description
1 polymer ?
#
loop_
_entity_poly.entity_id
_entity_poly.type
_entity_poly.pdbx_seq_one_letter_code
_entity_poly.pdbx_strand_id
1 'polypeptide(L)'
;MSSGDGGLGIRKATLRLGEHSLAFADFEFDVHFFRDLAHDATAMAISLGDLGRSVPLLARVHSSCVTSECLMGCDCDCAEQLEAALVTMARAGRGVVFYLMQEGRGAGLTAKARDRMIVQASGNRVTTFEAFASMGLPADLRSYDIVAPMSRMLGIRAPIKLLTNNPEKAAAVASALEAEKIEVFGIESIQGPTSRFNRDYLSAKHDLGHVLDRPSRRQGALPPTAVRVFEPAALHGDPQRVVTASYFLPIALPRGREEAVQTVPVDAGDVEWFRLSVVYDRATERETILLSLGGGEGGIESDPDRRSEPVTMRLFDRLPGSGSSGRAALRRSLWAIRERGSGGVLVRFDDRDHAEP
;
A
#
# COMPACT_ATOMS: atom_id res chain seq x y z
N MET A 1 15.35 -27.91 -21.45
CA MET A 1 14.55 -27.32 -22.55
C MET A 1 13.15 -27.12 -21.99
N SER A 2 12.64 -25.92 -21.68
CA SER A 2 12.79 -24.61 -22.32
C SER A 2 13.48 -23.54 -21.47
N SER A 3 14.59 -23.02 -21.96
CA SER A 3 14.89 -21.59 -21.91
C SER A 3 13.90 -20.91 -22.86
N GLY A 4 12.97 -20.10 -22.37
CA GLY A 4 11.86 -19.61 -23.20
C GLY A 4 11.31 -18.26 -22.73
N ASP A 5 12.02 -17.20 -23.12
CA ASP A 5 11.52 -15.83 -23.34
C ASP A 5 11.31 -14.92 -22.12
N GLY A 6 12.32 -14.77 -21.25
CA GLY A 6 12.57 -13.56 -20.42
C GLY A 6 11.41 -12.90 -19.67
N GLY A 7 10.31 -13.61 -19.41
CA GLY A 7 9.09 -13.06 -18.85
C GLY A 7 8.39 -11.99 -19.70
N LEU A 8 8.77 -11.73 -20.95
CA LEU A 8 8.16 -10.68 -21.77
C LEU A 8 6.89 -11.17 -22.48
N GLY A 9 5.90 -10.29 -22.66
CA GLY A 9 4.72 -10.62 -23.46
C GLY A 9 3.66 -9.54 -23.48
N ILE A 10 2.67 -9.68 -24.36
CA ILE A 10 1.51 -8.81 -24.45
C ILE A 10 0.21 -9.62 -24.53
N ARG A 11 -0.82 -9.16 -23.82
CA ARG A 11 -2.17 -9.70 -23.88
C ARG A 11 -3.16 -8.57 -23.70
N LYS A 12 -4.06 -8.37 -24.67
CA LYS A 12 -4.92 -7.17 -24.73
C LYS A 12 -4.03 -5.91 -24.65
N ALA A 13 -4.31 -5.00 -23.72
CA ALA A 13 -3.47 -3.83 -23.45
C ALA A 13 -2.42 -4.06 -22.34
N THR A 14 -2.28 -5.29 -21.83
CA THR A 14 -1.36 -5.60 -20.73
C THR A 14 -0.03 -6.14 -21.25
N LEU A 15 1.06 -5.47 -20.92
CA LEU A 15 2.44 -5.91 -21.11
C LEU A 15 2.95 -6.62 -19.85
N ARG A 16 3.72 -7.70 -20.01
CA ARG A 16 4.60 -8.25 -18.97
C ARG A 16 6.02 -7.80 -19.30
N LEU A 17 6.66 -7.14 -18.34
CA LEU A 17 7.90 -6.38 -18.52
C LEU A 17 9.14 -7.14 -18.04
N GLY A 18 8.97 -8.20 -17.26
CA GLY A 18 10.06 -8.99 -16.72
C GLY A 18 9.66 -9.70 -15.43
N GLU A 19 10.66 -10.33 -14.81
CA GLU A 19 10.53 -11.04 -13.54
C GLU A 19 11.79 -10.87 -12.68
N HIS A 20 11.62 -10.85 -11.36
CA HIS A 20 12.69 -10.80 -10.35
C HIS A 20 12.43 -11.79 -9.23
N SER A 21 13.48 -12.31 -8.58
CA SER A 21 13.35 -13.13 -7.39
C SER A 21 13.11 -12.27 -6.13
N LEU A 22 12.23 -12.74 -5.26
CA LEU A 22 11.99 -12.17 -3.94
C LEU A 22 12.20 -13.25 -2.87
N ALA A 23 13.25 -13.08 -2.06
CA ALA A 23 13.44 -13.87 -0.86
C ALA A 23 12.48 -13.39 0.24
N PHE A 24 11.64 -14.29 0.76
CA PHE A 24 10.74 -14.00 1.87
C PHE A 24 10.66 -15.21 2.81
N ALA A 25 11.11 -15.01 4.05
CA ALA A 25 11.38 -16.11 5.00
C ALA A 25 12.30 -17.15 4.35
N ASP A 26 11.93 -18.43 4.36
CA ASP A 26 12.70 -19.53 3.77
C ASP A 26 12.28 -19.85 2.32
N PHE A 27 11.54 -18.96 1.66
CA PHE A 27 10.98 -19.19 0.33
C PHE A 27 11.44 -18.15 -0.68
N GLU A 28 11.60 -18.59 -1.92
CA GLU A 28 11.88 -17.74 -3.07
C GLU A 28 10.60 -17.61 -3.91
N PHE A 29 10.15 -16.37 -4.11
CA PHE A 29 8.99 -16.02 -4.92
C PHE A 29 9.45 -15.39 -6.23
N ASP A 30 8.68 -15.59 -7.30
CA ASP A 30 8.86 -14.83 -8.54
C ASP A 30 7.97 -13.58 -8.51
N VAL A 31 8.55 -12.41 -8.80
CA VAL A 31 7.83 -11.14 -8.92
C VAL A 31 7.79 -10.74 -10.39
N HIS A 32 6.61 -10.80 -10.98
CA HIS A 32 6.34 -10.49 -12.38
C HIS A 32 5.83 -9.06 -12.51
N PHE A 33 6.39 -8.28 -13.44
CA PHE A 33 6.02 -6.88 -13.63
C PHE A 33 5.08 -6.73 -14.82
N PHE A 34 4.03 -5.93 -14.64
CA PHE A 34 3.03 -5.67 -15.67
C PHE A 34 2.74 -4.19 -15.83
N ARG A 35 2.36 -3.80 -17.05
CA ARG A 35 1.80 -2.48 -17.35
C ARG A 35 0.56 -2.61 -18.21
N ASP A 36 -0.53 -2.01 -17.78
CA ASP A 36 -1.71 -1.79 -18.58
C ASP A 36 -1.56 -0.48 -19.36
N LEU A 37 -1.38 -0.61 -20.67
CA LEU A 37 -1.21 0.50 -21.59
C LEU A 37 -2.49 1.31 -21.80
N ALA A 38 -3.67 0.73 -21.57
CA ALA A 38 -4.93 1.44 -21.76
C ALA A 38 -5.19 2.45 -20.64
N HIS A 39 -4.71 2.14 -19.43
CA HIS A 39 -4.97 2.93 -18.22
C HIS A 39 -3.70 3.53 -17.60
N ASP A 40 -2.56 3.42 -18.27
CA ASP A 40 -1.21 3.75 -17.76
C ASP A 40 -0.95 3.22 -16.33
N ALA A 41 -1.42 2.01 -16.05
CA ALA A 41 -1.37 1.42 -14.71
C ALA A 41 -0.28 0.35 -14.61
N THR A 42 0.53 0.42 -13.56
CA THR A 42 1.51 -0.63 -13.23
C THR A 42 0.88 -1.67 -12.30
N ALA A 43 1.30 -2.93 -12.41
CA ALA A 43 0.94 -3.99 -11.48
C ALA A 43 2.09 -4.99 -11.33
N MET A 44 2.04 -5.79 -10.27
CA MET A 44 2.93 -6.94 -10.09
C MET A 44 2.12 -8.21 -9.84
N ALA A 45 2.69 -9.38 -10.14
CA ALA A 45 2.24 -10.64 -9.57
C ALA A 45 3.37 -11.29 -8.79
N ILE A 46 3.14 -11.67 -7.54
CA ILE A 46 4.12 -12.35 -6.69
C ILE A 46 3.67 -13.80 -6.61
N SER A 47 4.41 -14.73 -7.21
CA SER A 47 4.02 -16.12 -7.32
C SER A 47 4.97 -17.06 -6.61
N LEU A 48 4.41 -18.19 -6.16
CA LEU A 48 5.17 -19.32 -5.63
C LEU A 48 4.67 -20.60 -6.28
N GLY A 49 5.60 -21.46 -6.69
CA GLY A 49 5.32 -22.77 -7.27
C GLY A 49 4.71 -22.73 -8.69
N ASP A 50 4.42 -23.91 -9.23
CA ASP A 50 3.90 -24.05 -10.60
C ASP A 50 2.43 -23.63 -10.71
N LEU A 51 2.19 -22.44 -11.27
CA LEU A 51 0.86 -21.86 -11.47
C LEU A 51 0.00 -22.58 -12.52
N GLY A 52 0.60 -23.37 -13.43
CA GLY A 52 -0.09 -24.03 -14.54
C GLY A 52 -0.81 -25.33 -14.17
N ARG A 53 -0.60 -25.86 -12.96
CA ARG A 53 -1.24 -27.09 -12.49
C ARG A 53 -2.76 -26.95 -12.42
N SER A 54 -3.47 -28.05 -12.67
CA SER A 54 -4.94 -28.15 -12.63
C SER A 54 -5.54 -28.20 -11.22
N VAL A 55 -4.71 -28.21 -10.17
CA VAL A 55 -5.17 -28.18 -8.77
C VAL A 55 -5.54 -26.75 -8.36
N PRO A 56 -6.50 -26.55 -7.45
CA PRO A 56 -6.88 -25.22 -6.98
C PRO A 56 -5.70 -24.36 -6.53
N LEU A 57 -5.73 -23.07 -6.86
CA LEU A 57 -4.67 -22.09 -6.60
C LEU A 57 -5.08 -21.13 -5.50
N LEU A 58 -4.21 -20.87 -4.53
CA LEU A 58 -4.42 -19.78 -3.58
C LEU A 58 -4.10 -18.45 -4.26
N ALA A 59 -5.03 -17.50 -4.20
CA ALA A 59 -4.85 -16.20 -4.82
C ALA A 59 -5.20 -15.06 -3.87
N ARG A 60 -4.46 -13.96 -3.97
CA ARG A 60 -4.78 -12.68 -3.32
C ARG A 60 -4.77 -11.61 -4.40
N VAL A 61 -5.80 -10.78 -4.45
CA VAL A 61 -5.71 -9.50 -5.17
C VAL A 61 -5.45 -8.44 -4.11
N HIS A 62 -4.36 -7.71 -4.21
CA HIS A 62 -3.90 -6.72 -3.23
C HIS A 62 -3.90 -5.33 -3.87
N SER A 63 -4.52 -4.35 -3.22
CA SER A 63 -4.49 -2.96 -3.68
C SER A 63 -3.42 -2.22 -2.87
N SER A 64 -2.48 -1.56 -3.55
CA SER A 64 -1.35 -0.86 -2.93
C SER A 64 -1.77 0.14 -1.86
N CYS A 65 -0.94 0.28 -0.84
CA CYS A 65 -1.08 1.21 0.28
C CYS A 65 0.30 1.72 0.72
N VAL A 66 0.77 2.83 0.12
CA VAL A 66 2.09 3.44 0.39
C VAL A 66 2.31 3.69 1.88
N THR A 67 1.29 4.11 2.61
CA THR A 67 1.42 4.51 4.02
C THR A 67 1.82 3.33 4.90
N SER A 68 1.21 2.16 4.74
CA SER A 68 1.58 0.98 5.53
C SER A 68 2.77 0.23 4.95
N GLU A 69 2.81 0.08 3.63
CA GLU A 69 3.80 -0.78 2.96
C GLU A 69 5.16 -0.11 2.84
N CYS A 70 5.21 1.19 2.54
CA CYS A 70 6.46 1.93 2.42
C CYS A 70 6.82 2.66 3.71
N LEU A 71 5.85 3.35 4.32
CA LEU A 71 6.12 4.31 5.40
C LEU A 71 6.00 3.73 6.81
N MET A 72 5.76 2.42 6.96
CA MET A 72 5.57 1.75 8.25
C MET A 72 4.40 2.32 9.08
N GLY A 73 3.42 2.91 8.40
CA GLY A 73 2.18 3.39 9.01
C GLY A 73 1.33 2.25 9.54
N CYS A 74 0.77 2.42 10.75
CA CYS A 74 -0.01 1.39 11.46
C CYS A 74 -1.49 1.77 11.68
N ASP A 75 -2.02 2.70 10.89
CA ASP A 75 -3.42 3.16 10.91
C ASP A 75 -4.37 2.32 10.03
N CYS A 76 -3.84 1.34 9.30
CA CYS A 76 -4.59 0.30 8.58
C CYS A 76 -3.95 -1.08 8.80
N ASP A 77 -4.44 -2.10 8.08
CA ASP A 77 -3.93 -3.48 8.13
C ASP A 77 -3.39 -3.98 6.78
N CYS A 78 -3.10 -3.06 5.85
CA CYS A 78 -2.78 -3.43 4.47
C CYS A 78 -1.42 -4.15 4.36
N ALA A 79 -0.38 -3.69 5.06
CA ALA A 79 0.94 -4.34 5.03
C ALA A 79 0.88 -5.74 5.67
N GLU A 80 0.18 -5.87 6.79
CA GLU A 80 -0.03 -7.13 7.49
C GLU A 80 -0.83 -8.13 6.64
N GLN A 81 -1.84 -7.66 5.88
CA GLN A 81 -2.56 -8.51 4.95
C GLN A 81 -1.70 -8.98 3.77
N LEU A 82 -0.79 -8.14 3.26
CA LEU A 82 0.14 -8.54 2.20
C LEU A 82 1.10 -9.63 2.70
N GLU A 83 1.70 -9.42 3.87
CA GLU A 83 2.60 -10.38 4.48
C GLU A 83 1.90 -11.70 4.82
N ALA A 84 0.71 -11.63 5.44
CA ALA A 84 -0.08 -12.81 5.74
C ALA A 84 -0.45 -13.61 4.48
N ALA A 85 -0.64 -12.95 3.34
CA ALA A 85 -0.90 -13.64 2.07
C ALA A 85 0.33 -14.41 1.61
N LEU A 86 1.52 -13.80 1.66
CA LEU A 86 2.79 -14.45 1.33
C LEU A 86 3.07 -15.64 2.25
N VAL A 87 2.88 -15.50 3.57
CA VAL A 87 3.03 -16.59 4.55
C VAL A 87 2.04 -17.73 4.27
N THR A 88 0.78 -17.41 3.97
CA THR A 88 -0.24 -18.43 3.68
C THR A 88 0.09 -19.19 2.39
N MET A 89 0.56 -18.49 1.36
CA MET A 89 1.03 -19.10 0.10
C MET A 89 2.27 -19.96 0.31
N ALA A 90 3.24 -19.49 1.11
CA ALA A 90 4.43 -20.25 1.48
C ALA A 90 4.07 -21.58 2.14
N ARG A 91 3.15 -21.56 3.12
CA ARG A 91 2.65 -22.77 3.79
C ARG A 91 1.92 -23.73 2.84
N ALA A 92 1.19 -23.20 1.87
CA ALA A 92 0.53 -24.00 0.84
C ALA A 92 1.50 -24.52 -0.24
N GLY A 93 2.70 -23.94 -0.35
CA GLY A 93 3.70 -24.24 -1.38
C GLY A 93 3.32 -23.77 -2.78
N ARG A 94 2.20 -23.05 -2.93
CA ARG A 94 1.72 -22.56 -4.23
C ARG A 94 0.72 -21.42 -4.07
N GLY A 95 0.90 -20.35 -4.84
CA GLY A 95 -0.07 -19.26 -4.88
C GLY A 95 0.35 -18.08 -5.73
N VAL A 96 -0.53 -17.08 -5.83
CA VAL A 96 -0.24 -15.80 -6.47
C VAL A 96 -0.85 -14.61 -5.72
N VAL A 97 -0.08 -13.54 -5.52
CA VAL A 97 -0.58 -12.23 -5.13
C VAL A 97 -0.56 -11.30 -6.34
N PHE A 98 -1.72 -10.89 -6.84
CA PHE A 98 -1.84 -9.80 -7.81
C PHE A 98 -1.80 -8.47 -7.06
N TYR A 99 -0.70 -7.74 -7.17
CA TYR A 99 -0.48 -6.47 -6.52
C TYR A 99 -0.79 -5.33 -7.49
N LEU A 100 -1.90 -4.61 -7.26
CA LEU A 100 -2.43 -3.57 -8.15
C LEU A 100 -2.14 -2.18 -7.56
N MET A 101 -1.60 -1.27 -8.37
CA MET A 101 -1.27 0.11 -7.98
C MET A 101 -2.53 0.98 -7.91
N GLN A 102 -3.35 0.75 -6.87
CA GLN A 102 -4.66 1.36 -6.69
C GLN A 102 -4.80 2.00 -5.31
N GLU A 103 -3.93 2.97 -5.05
CA GLU A 103 -3.91 3.73 -3.81
C GLU A 103 -5.26 4.40 -3.54
N GLY A 104 -5.62 4.52 -2.26
CA GLY A 104 -6.80 5.27 -1.86
C GLY A 104 -8.10 4.75 -2.46
N ARG A 105 -8.25 3.43 -2.62
CA ARG A 105 -9.42 2.80 -3.26
C ARG A 105 -9.59 3.23 -4.73
N GLY A 106 -8.48 3.44 -5.44
CA GLY A 106 -8.47 3.90 -6.83
C GLY A 106 -8.58 5.42 -6.98
N ALA A 107 -8.78 6.18 -5.90
CA ALA A 107 -8.85 7.63 -5.94
C ALA A 107 -7.47 8.32 -5.91
N GLY A 108 -6.38 7.57 -5.68
CA GLY A 108 -5.01 8.09 -5.62
C GLY A 108 -4.58 8.58 -4.23
N LEU A 109 -3.32 8.97 -4.12
CA LEU A 109 -2.68 9.32 -2.84
C LEU A 109 -3.20 10.64 -2.27
N THR A 110 -3.35 11.69 -3.09
CA THR A 110 -3.91 12.98 -2.64
C THR A 110 -5.33 12.80 -2.08
N ALA A 111 -6.21 12.07 -2.76
CA ALA A 111 -7.57 11.84 -2.28
C ALA A 111 -7.57 11.08 -0.94
N LYS A 112 -6.75 10.03 -0.83
CA LYS A 112 -6.55 9.31 0.45
C LYS A 112 -6.07 10.24 1.56
N ALA A 113 -5.07 11.08 1.29
CA ALA A 113 -4.51 11.97 2.30
C ALA A 113 -5.52 13.04 2.75
N ARG A 114 -6.33 13.57 1.83
CA ARG A 114 -7.45 14.47 2.15
C ARG A 114 -8.50 13.78 3.01
N ASP A 115 -8.87 12.55 2.67
CA ASP A 115 -9.74 11.71 3.49
C ASP A 115 -9.20 11.54 4.91
N ARG A 116 -7.91 11.16 5.07
CA ARG A 116 -7.27 11.05 6.40
C ARG A 116 -7.29 12.37 7.17
N MET A 117 -7.02 13.49 6.49
CA MET A 117 -7.07 14.83 7.08
C MET A 117 -8.47 15.19 7.58
N ILE A 118 -9.52 14.91 6.81
CA ILE A 118 -10.93 15.14 7.21
C ILE A 118 -11.31 14.27 8.40
N VAL A 119 -10.99 12.97 8.35
CA VAL A 119 -11.24 12.03 9.45
C VAL A 119 -10.60 12.53 10.74
N GLN A 120 -9.32 12.90 10.71
CA GLN A 120 -8.61 13.38 11.90
C GLN A 120 -9.08 14.75 12.38
N ALA A 121 -9.41 15.67 11.47
CA ALA A 121 -9.99 16.97 11.82
C ALA A 121 -11.35 16.83 12.52
N SER A 122 -12.11 15.79 12.18
CA SER A 122 -13.35 15.44 12.88
C SER A 122 -13.12 14.76 14.24
N GLY A 123 -11.88 14.50 14.65
CA GLY A 123 -11.58 13.69 15.84
C GLY A 123 -12.06 12.24 15.68
N ASN A 124 -11.92 11.67 14.48
CA ASN A 124 -12.38 10.33 14.08
C ASN A 124 -13.90 10.12 14.25
N ARG A 125 -14.70 11.19 14.19
CA ARG A 125 -16.17 11.09 14.24
C ARG A 125 -16.78 10.73 12.89
N VAL A 126 -16.11 11.05 11.79
CA VAL A 126 -16.49 10.58 10.45
C VAL A 126 -15.58 9.43 10.03
N THR A 127 -16.16 8.47 9.34
CA THR A 127 -15.46 7.35 8.72
C THR A 127 -14.77 7.77 7.43
N THR A 128 -13.91 6.89 6.92
CA THR A 128 -13.29 7.11 5.60
C THR A 128 -14.30 7.25 4.48
N PHE A 129 -15.41 6.53 4.58
CA PHE A 129 -16.43 6.51 3.53
C PHE A 129 -17.25 7.79 3.52
N GLU A 130 -17.58 8.31 4.70
CA GLU A 130 -18.23 9.62 4.84
C GLU A 130 -17.30 10.74 4.37
N ALA A 131 -15.99 10.66 4.66
CA ALA A 131 -15.01 11.61 4.16
C ALA A 131 -14.91 11.58 2.63
N PHE A 132 -14.81 10.39 2.01
CA PHE A 132 -14.88 10.24 0.54
C PHE A 132 -16.18 10.84 -0.04
N ALA A 133 -17.33 10.53 0.56
CA ALA A 133 -18.62 11.07 0.13
C ALA A 133 -18.65 12.61 0.23
N SER A 134 -18.09 13.20 1.28
CA SER A 134 -17.99 14.66 1.45
C SER A 134 -17.12 15.33 0.38
N MET A 135 -16.17 14.60 -0.21
CA MET A 135 -15.35 15.03 -1.34
C MET A 135 -16.02 14.78 -2.70
N GLY A 136 -17.25 14.25 -2.72
CA GLY A 136 -17.95 13.87 -3.95
C GLY A 136 -17.41 12.63 -4.64
N LEU A 137 -16.63 11.80 -3.93
CA LEU A 137 -15.99 10.60 -4.48
C LEU A 137 -16.80 9.34 -4.13
N PRO A 138 -16.85 8.34 -5.04
CA PRO A 138 -17.42 7.04 -4.74
C PRO A 138 -16.66 6.31 -3.60
N ALA A 139 -17.34 5.37 -2.96
CA ALA A 139 -16.76 4.54 -1.90
C ALA A 139 -15.66 3.59 -2.38
N ASP A 140 -15.62 3.28 -3.68
CA ASP A 140 -14.60 2.45 -4.34
C ASP A 140 -14.52 2.79 -5.83
N LEU A 141 -13.32 3.08 -6.33
CA LEU A 141 -13.03 3.38 -7.75
C LEU A 141 -12.12 2.31 -8.39
N ARG A 142 -11.87 1.20 -7.69
CA ARG A 142 -10.96 0.15 -8.18
C ARG A 142 -11.58 -0.65 -9.32
N SER A 143 -10.72 -1.06 -10.26
CA SER A 143 -11.01 -2.08 -11.27
C SER A 143 -10.12 -3.31 -11.05
N TYR A 144 -10.64 -4.51 -11.30
CA TYR A 144 -9.87 -5.74 -11.21
C TYR A 144 -9.63 -6.39 -12.59
N ASP A 145 -9.93 -5.68 -13.67
CA ASP A 145 -9.94 -6.23 -15.03
C ASP A 145 -8.56 -6.71 -15.51
N ILE A 146 -7.49 -6.08 -15.02
CA ILE A 146 -6.10 -6.46 -15.31
C ILE A 146 -5.73 -7.85 -14.77
N VAL A 147 -6.45 -8.36 -13.76
CA VAL A 147 -6.16 -9.67 -13.15
C VAL A 147 -6.34 -10.81 -14.17
N ALA A 148 -7.28 -10.69 -15.11
CA ALA A 148 -7.50 -11.69 -16.15
C ALA A 148 -6.32 -11.85 -17.14
N PRO A 149 -5.87 -10.81 -17.86
CA PRO A 149 -4.71 -10.94 -18.73
C PRO A 149 -3.44 -11.35 -17.96
N MET A 150 -3.21 -10.84 -16.74
CA MET A 150 -2.10 -11.29 -15.89
C MET A 150 -2.19 -12.80 -15.62
N SER A 151 -3.36 -13.30 -15.20
CA SER A 151 -3.57 -14.72 -14.93
C SER A 151 -3.29 -15.58 -16.15
N ARG A 152 -3.75 -15.15 -17.32
CA ARG A 152 -3.55 -15.88 -18.58
C ARG A 152 -2.09 -15.94 -19.00
N MET A 153 -1.35 -14.84 -18.84
CA MET A 153 0.08 -14.74 -19.14
C MET A 153 0.93 -15.58 -18.18
N LEU A 154 0.50 -15.71 -16.93
CA LEU A 154 1.10 -16.60 -15.92
C LEU A 154 0.66 -18.07 -16.07
N GLY A 155 -0.17 -18.39 -17.06
CA GLY A 155 -0.61 -19.76 -17.32
C GLY A 155 -1.64 -20.30 -16.33
N ILE A 156 -2.24 -19.46 -15.48
CA ILE A 156 -3.27 -19.87 -14.51
C ILE A 156 -4.52 -20.30 -15.25
N ARG A 157 -5.01 -21.50 -14.92
CA ARG A 157 -6.25 -22.08 -15.47
C ARG A 157 -7.11 -22.79 -14.42
N ALA A 158 -6.52 -23.11 -13.27
CA ALA A 158 -7.23 -23.80 -12.21
C ALA A 158 -8.16 -22.83 -11.44
N PRO A 159 -9.22 -23.35 -10.81
CA PRO A 159 -10.04 -22.57 -9.88
C PRO A 159 -9.19 -21.95 -8.76
N ILE A 160 -9.56 -20.74 -8.34
CA ILE A 160 -8.84 -20.01 -7.30
C ILE A 160 -9.63 -19.96 -5.98
N LYS A 161 -8.91 -20.13 -4.87
CA LYS A 161 -9.38 -19.79 -3.52
C LYS A 161 -8.88 -18.38 -3.21
N LEU A 162 -9.79 -17.42 -3.06
CA LEU A 162 -9.43 -16.01 -2.94
C LEU A 162 -9.28 -15.58 -1.48
N LEU A 163 -8.13 -15.02 -1.13
CA LEU A 163 -7.84 -14.42 0.18
C LEU A 163 -8.43 -13.01 0.28
N THR A 164 -9.62 -12.86 0.86
CA THR A 164 -10.30 -11.56 1.00
C THR A 164 -11.34 -11.55 2.12
N ASN A 165 -11.55 -10.39 2.72
CA ASN A 165 -12.65 -10.12 3.66
C ASN A 165 -13.73 -9.24 3.06
N ASN A 166 -13.58 -8.81 1.81
CA ASN A 166 -14.53 -7.96 1.11
C ASN A 166 -15.32 -8.82 0.10
N PRO A 167 -16.61 -9.10 0.35
CA PRO A 167 -17.47 -9.85 -0.57
C PRO A 167 -17.66 -9.16 -1.93
N GLU A 168 -17.79 -7.83 -1.96
CA GLU A 168 -17.93 -7.07 -3.21
C GLU A 168 -16.67 -7.18 -4.07
N LYS A 169 -15.49 -7.11 -3.44
CA LYS A 169 -14.22 -7.38 -4.12
C LYS A 169 -14.15 -8.79 -4.67
N ALA A 170 -14.63 -9.78 -3.92
CA ALA A 170 -14.64 -11.16 -4.39
C ALA A 170 -15.50 -11.32 -5.64
N ALA A 171 -16.70 -10.72 -5.64
CA ALA A 171 -17.59 -10.71 -6.80
C ALA A 171 -16.97 -10.00 -8.00
N ALA A 172 -16.35 -8.84 -7.80
CA ALA A 172 -15.71 -8.08 -8.87
C ALA A 172 -14.49 -8.80 -9.46
N VAL A 173 -13.66 -9.46 -8.64
CA VAL A 173 -12.55 -10.30 -9.11
C VAL A 173 -13.06 -11.53 -9.85
N ALA A 174 -14.12 -12.17 -9.36
CA ALA A 174 -14.74 -13.30 -10.06
C ALA A 174 -15.22 -12.89 -11.45
N SER A 175 -15.94 -11.77 -11.55
CA SER A 175 -16.41 -11.20 -12.82
C SER A 175 -15.25 -10.89 -13.78
N ALA A 176 -14.15 -10.29 -13.29
CA ALA A 176 -12.97 -10.03 -14.11
C ALA A 176 -12.37 -11.32 -14.70
N LEU A 177 -12.35 -12.41 -13.92
CA LEU A 177 -11.76 -13.70 -14.29
C LEU A 177 -12.63 -14.57 -15.22
N GLU A 178 -13.94 -14.28 -15.34
CA GLU A 178 -14.87 -15.00 -16.23
C GLU A 178 -14.36 -15.05 -17.68
N ALA A 179 -13.77 -13.95 -18.17
CA ALA A 179 -13.24 -13.85 -19.53
C ALA A 179 -12.13 -14.87 -19.83
N GLU A 180 -11.42 -15.34 -18.80
CA GLU A 180 -10.37 -16.36 -18.92
C GLU A 180 -10.83 -17.72 -18.36
N LYS A 181 -12.13 -17.85 -18.02
CA LYS A 181 -12.78 -19.07 -17.49
C LYS A 181 -12.12 -19.60 -16.20
N ILE A 182 -11.63 -18.70 -15.36
CA ILE A 182 -11.05 -19.03 -14.06
C ILE A 182 -12.12 -18.83 -13.00
N GLU A 183 -12.53 -19.91 -12.36
CA GLU A 183 -13.54 -19.89 -11.30
C GLU A 183 -12.95 -19.40 -9.98
N VAL A 184 -13.68 -18.52 -9.26
CA VAL A 184 -13.44 -18.23 -7.84
C VAL A 184 -14.35 -19.15 -7.02
N PHE A 185 -13.85 -20.33 -6.64
CA PHE A 185 -14.70 -21.35 -6.02
C PHE A 185 -14.92 -21.13 -4.51
N GLY A 186 -14.11 -20.28 -3.87
CA GLY A 186 -14.19 -20.04 -2.44
C GLY A 186 -13.37 -18.84 -1.99
N ILE A 187 -13.69 -18.38 -0.78
CA ILE A 187 -13.02 -17.27 -0.10
C ILE A 187 -12.39 -17.80 1.18
N GLU A 188 -11.21 -17.27 1.53
CA GLU A 188 -10.58 -17.45 2.83
C GLU A 188 -10.26 -16.08 3.44
N SER A 189 -10.58 -15.92 4.71
CA SER A 189 -10.42 -14.66 5.43
C SER A 189 -8.95 -14.34 5.67
N ILE A 190 -8.60 -13.05 5.62
CA ILE A 190 -7.23 -12.59 5.86
C ILE A 190 -7.20 -11.22 6.54
N GLN A 191 -6.84 -11.20 7.83
CA GLN A 191 -6.93 -10.01 8.67
C GLN A 191 -5.63 -9.80 9.45
N GLY A 192 -5.16 -8.55 9.52
CA GLY A 192 -4.08 -8.15 10.41
C GLY A 192 -4.57 -7.92 11.85
N PRO A 193 -3.66 -7.80 12.83
CA PRO A 193 -4.02 -7.54 14.22
C PRO A 193 -4.75 -6.20 14.38
N THR A 194 -5.73 -6.17 15.27
CA THR A 194 -6.38 -4.93 15.69
C THR A 194 -5.53 -4.25 16.76
N SER A 195 -5.18 -2.99 16.56
CA SER A 195 -4.47 -2.14 17.51
C SER A 195 -5.33 -0.94 17.89
N ARG A 196 -4.82 -0.05 18.76
CA ARG A 196 -5.50 1.24 18.99
C ARG A 196 -5.44 2.18 17.78
N PHE A 197 -4.50 2.01 16.84
CA PHE A 197 -4.29 2.94 15.73
C PHE A 197 -5.11 2.60 14.48
N ASN A 198 -5.41 1.32 14.24
CA ASN A 198 -6.19 0.87 13.09
C ASN A 198 -7.65 0.47 13.42
N ARG A 199 -8.04 0.49 14.70
CA ARG A 199 -9.37 0.06 15.17
C ARG A 199 -10.51 0.76 14.46
N ASP A 200 -10.50 2.09 14.42
CA ASP A 200 -11.59 2.88 13.81
C ASP A 200 -11.74 2.54 12.32
N TYR A 201 -10.62 2.31 11.64
CA TYR A 201 -10.58 1.87 10.24
C TYR A 201 -11.17 0.46 10.05
N LEU A 202 -10.79 -0.50 10.90
CA LEU A 202 -11.31 -1.87 10.84
C LEU A 202 -12.81 -1.92 11.21
N SER A 203 -13.25 -1.09 12.17
CA SER A 203 -14.66 -0.95 12.54
C SER A 203 -15.48 -0.43 11.36
N ALA A 204 -15.01 0.61 10.67
CA ALA A 204 -15.68 1.13 9.48
C ALA A 204 -15.78 0.09 8.36
N LYS A 205 -14.75 -0.75 8.15
CA LYS A 205 -14.82 -1.87 7.19
C LYS A 205 -15.88 -2.90 7.59
N HIS A 206 -15.88 -3.32 8.86
CA HIS A 206 -16.85 -4.29 9.37
C HIS A 206 -18.29 -3.77 9.21
N ASP A 207 -18.55 -2.52 9.55
CA ASP A 207 -19.89 -1.93 9.49
C ASP A 207 -20.42 -1.79 8.04
N LEU A 208 -19.53 -1.86 7.05
CA LEU A 208 -19.87 -1.94 5.62
C LEU A 208 -19.88 -3.36 5.04
N GLY A 209 -19.99 -4.37 5.91
CA GLY A 209 -20.21 -5.75 5.48
C GLY A 209 -18.93 -6.52 5.12
N HIS A 210 -17.74 -6.00 5.46
CA HIS A 210 -16.54 -6.82 5.41
C HIS A 210 -16.61 -7.93 6.47
N VAL A 211 -16.23 -9.15 6.08
CA VAL A 211 -16.15 -10.32 6.96
C VAL A 211 -14.87 -10.22 7.79
N LEU A 212 -14.94 -9.50 8.90
CA LEU A 212 -13.85 -9.24 9.84
C LEU A 212 -14.29 -9.55 11.26
N ASP A 213 -13.34 -9.85 12.14
CA ASP A 213 -13.63 -9.84 13.57
C ASP A 213 -14.01 -8.43 14.01
N ARG A 214 -15.13 -8.30 14.72
CA ARG A 214 -15.62 -7.01 15.19
C ARG A 214 -14.62 -6.40 16.19
N PRO A 215 -14.00 -5.24 15.89
CA PRO A 215 -13.12 -4.58 16.85
C PRO A 215 -13.92 -4.13 18.08
N SER A 216 -13.28 -4.14 19.26
CA SER A 216 -13.91 -3.59 20.48
C SER A 216 -14.33 -2.14 20.28
N ARG A 217 -15.44 -1.71 20.89
CA ARG A 217 -16.02 -0.34 20.80
C ARG A 217 -15.22 0.77 21.48
N ARG A 218 -13.95 0.53 21.81
CA ARG A 218 -13.08 1.58 22.35
C ARG A 218 -12.76 2.59 21.24
N GLN A 219 -12.57 3.86 21.59
CA GLN A 219 -12.08 4.84 20.62
C GLN A 219 -10.66 4.47 20.18
N GLY A 220 -10.36 4.64 18.90
CA GLY A 220 -8.99 4.59 18.38
C GLY A 220 -8.10 5.71 18.95
N ALA A 221 -6.80 5.62 18.66
CA ALA A 221 -5.85 6.65 19.03
C ALA A 221 -6.09 7.92 18.21
N LEU A 222 -6.05 9.07 18.90
CA LEU A 222 -6.15 10.39 18.28
C LEU A 222 -4.74 10.96 18.02
N PRO A 223 -4.60 11.84 17.01
CA PRO A 223 -3.34 12.53 16.75
C PRO A 223 -2.90 13.40 17.94
N PRO A 224 -1.60 13.71 18.06
CA PRO A 224 -1.05 14.45 19.20
C PRO A 224 -1.55 15.90 19.27
N THR A 225 -1.95 16.49 18.15
CA THR A 225 -2.58 17.81 18.07
C THR A 225 -3.74 17.76 17.08
N ALA A 226 -4.68 18.71 17.20
CA ALA A 226 -5.78 18.85 16.25
C ALA A 226 -5.26 19.02 14.81
N VAL A 227 -5.88 18.29 13.88
CA VAL A 227 -5.68 18.46 12.44
C VAL A 227 -6.72 19.46 11.93
N ARG A 228 -6.31 20.34 11.02
CA ARG A 228 -7.21 21.30 10.37
C ARG A 228 -7.34 20.94 8.90
N VAL A 229 -8.57 20.98 8.39
CA VAL A 229 -8.81 20.89 6.95
C VAL A 229 -8.42 22.21 6.31
N PHE A 230 -7.72 22.14 5.17
CA PHE A 230 -7.36 23.31 4.37
C PHE A 230 -7.50 23.01 2.88
N GLU A 231 -7.66 24.07 2.09
CA GLU A 231 -7.62 23.98 0.63
C GLU A 231 -6.20 23.94 0.10
N PRO A 232 -5.93 23.23 -1.01
CA PRO A 232 -4.59 23.10 -1.55
C PRO A 232 -3.91 24.45 -1.73
N ALA A 233 -2.68 24.57 -1.27
CA ALA A 233 -1.92 25.82 -1.27
C ALA A 233 -0.48 25.58 -1.73
N ALA A 234 0.08 26.57 -2.44
CA ALA A 234 1.49 26.54 -2.80
C ALA A 234 2.38 26.63 -1.56
N LEU A 235 3.52 25.94 -1.59
CA LEU A 235 4.57 26.11 -0.59
C LEU A 235 5.12 27.53 -0.65
N HIS A 236 5.41 28.11 0.51
CA HIS A 236 5.98 29.45 0.60
C HIS A 236 7.34 29.50 -0.12
N GLY A 237 7.49 30.42 -1.08
CA GLY A 237 8.69 30.55 -1.90
C GLY A 237 8.83 29.51 -3.02
N ASP A 238 7.87 28.57 -3.17
CA ASP A 238 7.90 27.53 -4.22
C ASP A 238 6.48 27.30 -4.82
N PRO A 239 6.06 28.14 -5.79
CA PRO A 239 4.73 28.07 -6.39
C PRO A 239 4.49 26.84 -7.28
N GLN A 240 5.53 26.05 -7.57
CA GLN A 240 5.43 24.81 -8.34
C GLN A 240 5.01 23.63 -7.47
N ARG A 241 5.16 23.73 -6.15
CA ARG A 241 4.82 22.67 -5.20
C ARG A 241 3.61 23.06 -4.39
N VAL A 242 2.58 22.24 -4.45
CA VAL A 242 1.30 22.47 -3.79
C VAL A 242 1.10 21.42 -2.71
N VAL A 243 0.92 21.84 -1.46
CA VAL A 243 0.50 20.94 -0.38
C VAL A 243 -0.99 20.68 -0.55
N THR A 244 -1.37 19.42 -0.70
CA THR A 244 -2.77 19.03 -1.00
C THR A 244 -3.51 18.50 0.23
N ALA A 245 -2.76 17.96 1.20
CA ALA A 245 -3.27 17.48 2.48
C ALA A 245 -2.13 17.34 3.49
N SER A 246 -2.45 17.47 4.78
CA SER A 246 -1.52 17.18 5.89
C SER A 246 -2.28 16.57 7.07
N TYR A 247 -1.79 15.46 7.60
CA TYR A 247 -2.37 14.76 8.74
C TYR A 247 -1.27 14.01 9.51
N PHE A 248 -1.59 13.37 10.64
CA PHE A 248 -0.61 12.58 11.38
C PHE A 248 -0.70 11.10 11.03
N LEU A 249 0.42 10.50 10.62
CA LEU A 249 0.55 9.06 10.41
C LEU A 249 1.25 8.45 11.65
N PRO A 250 0.64 7.48 12.34
CA PRO A 250 1.32 6.74 13.40
C PRO A 250 2.24 5.72 12.74
N ILE A 251 3.55 5.87 12.95
CA ILE A 251 4.58 5.03 12.35
C ILE A 251 5.15 4.11 13.43
N ALA A 252 5.07 2.80 13.20
CA ALA A 252 5.67 1.80 14.09
C ALA A 252 7.14 1.61 13.71
N LEU A 253 8.06 2.08 14.55
CA LEU A 253 9.50 1.91 14.33
C LEU A 253 9.97 0.59 14.99
N PRO A 254 10.61 -0.34 14.24
CA PRO A 254 11.20 -1.56 14.81
C PRO A 254 12.24 -1.24 15.87
N ARG A 255 12.48 -2.13 16.85
CA ARG A 255 13.46 -1.92 17.94
C ARG A 255 14.91 -2.07 17.45
N GLY A 256 15.37 -1.11 16.65
CA GLY A 256 16.73 -1.05 16.12
C GLY A 256 16.79 -0.34 14.77
N ARG A 257 17.90 0.34 14.47
CA ARG A 257 18.07 1.06 13.19
C ARG A 257 18.17 0.12 11.98
N GLU A 258 18.60 -1.11 12.20
CA GLU A 258 18.95 -2.07 11.13
C GLU A 258 18.08 -3.33 11.08
N GLU A 259 17.22 -3.58 12.07
CA GLU A 259 16.35 -4.77 12.06
C GLU A 259 15.42 -4.75 10.85
N ALA A 260 15.61 -5.73 9.96
CA ALA A 260 14.70 -6.03 8.87
C ALA A 260 13.46 -6.70 9.47
N VAL A 261 12.47 -5.90 9.84
CA VAL A 261 11.17 -6.44 10.27
C VAL A 261 10.20 -6.35 9.09
N GLN A 262 9.55 -7.46 8.78
CA GLN A 262 8.62 -7.59 7.66
C GLN A 262 7.33 -6.79 7.92
N THR A 263 6.75 -6.93 9.13
CA THR A 263 5.80 -6.01 9.77
C THR A 263 6.06 -5.97 11.26
N VAL A 264 6.12 -4.77 11.86
CA VAL A 264 6.24 -4.63 13.31
C VAL A 264 4.84 -4.79 13.88
N PRO A 265 4.56 -5.80 14.73
CA PRO A 265 3.29 -5.84 15.44
C PRO A 265 3.08 -4.50 16.14
N VAL A 266 1.92 -3.88 15.95
CA VAL A 266 1.67 -2.50 16.41
C VAL A 266 1.89 -2.32 17.92
N ASP A 267 1.78 -3.41 18.69
CA ASP A 267 2.02 -3.44 20.13
C ASP A 267 3.48 -3.77 20.53
N ALA A 268 4.34 -4.14 19.57
CA ALA A 268 5.74 -4.51 19.79
C ALA A 268 6.74 -3.37 19.47
N GLY A 269 6.39 -2.45 18.58
CA GLY A 269 7.21 -1.30 18.19
C GLY A 269 6.98 -0.04 19.01
N ASP A 270 7.96 0.86 19.00
CA ASP A 270 7.73 2.22 19.46
C ASP A 270 6.97 2.98 18.36
N VAL A 271 5.72 3.35 18.63
CA VAL A 271 4.90 4.13 17.68
C VAL A 271 5.13 5.62 17.90
N GLU A 272 5.52 6.31 16.83
CA GLU A 272 5.73 7.76 16.80
C GLU A 272 4.78 8.41 15.78
N TRP A 273 4.22 9.57 16.12
CA TRP A 273 3.34 10.29 15.20
C TRP A 273 4.16 11.26 14.33
N PHE A 274 4.30 10.93 13.06
CA PHE A 274 4.87 11.84 12.07
C PHE A 274 3.74 12.61 11.38
N ARG A 275 3.95 13.90 11.13
CA ARG A 275 3.09 14.65 10.22
C ARG A 275 3.45 14.28 8.79
N LEU A 276 2.47 13.73 8.07
CA LEU A 276 2.53 13.38 6.67
C LEU A 276 1.84 14.47 5.87
N SER A 277 2.59 15.10 4.98
CA SER A 277 2.06 16.06 4.01
C SER A 277 2.26 15.55 2.59
N VAL A 278 1.18 15.56 1.80
CA VAL A 278 1.26 15.25 0.36
C VAL A 278 1.52 16.54 -0.40
N VAL A 279 2.60 16.54 -1.18
CA VAL A 279 3.03 17.66 -2.00
C VAL A 279 2.97 17.25 -3.46
N TYR A 280 2.12 17.93 -4.22
CA TYR A 280 2.00 17.78 -5.67
C TYR A 280 2.94 18.75 -6.38
N ASP A 281 3.83 18.21 -7.21
CA ASP A 281 4.75 19.00 -8.03
C ASP A 281 4.11 19.22 -9.41
N ARG A 282 3.77 20.48 -9.71
CA ARG A 282 3.07 20.88 -10.93
C ARG A 282 3.90 20.76 -12.19
N ALA A 283 5.23 20.75 -12.07
CA ALA A 283 6.12 20.65 -13.23
C ALA A 283 6.31 19.19 -13.67
N THR A 284 6.33 18.27 -12.71
CA THR A 284 6.53 16.84 -12.97
C THR A 284 5.22 16.04 -12.95
N GLU A 285 4.12 16.65 -12.50
CA GLU A 285 2.83 16.00 -12.28
C GLU A 285 2.92 14.79 -11.34
N ARG A 286 3.81 14.89 -10.35
CA ARG A 286 4.06 13.81 -9.38
C ARG A 286 3.73 14.23 -7.97
N GLU A 287 3.21 13.25 -7.22
CA GLU A 287 3.01 13.36 -5.79
C GLU A 287 4.27 12.92 -5.04
N THR A 288 4.60 13.66 -3.99
CA THR A 288 5.65 13.32 -3.03
C THR A 288 5.10 13.43 -1.62
N ILE A 289 5.72 12.72 -0.69
CA ILE A 289 5.34 12.77 0.73
C ILE A 289 6.45 13.42 1.52
N LEU A 290 6.13 14.45 2.29
CA LEU A 290 7.01 14.94 3.35
C LEU A 290 6.55 14.32 4.67
N LEU A 291 7.40 13.50 5.27
CA LEU A 291 7.25 13.08 6.66
C LEU A 291 8.03 14.03 7.55
N SER A 292 7.43 14.52 8.62
CA SER A 292 8.06 15.45 9.54
C SER A 292 7.70 15.17 11.00
N LEU A 293 8.65 15.42 11.89
CA LEU A 293 8.47 15.38 13.34
C LEU A 293 8.89 16.73 13.90
N GLY A 294 8.13 17.25 14.87
CA GLY A 294 8.36 18.60 15.41
C GLY A 294 8.07 19.72 14.40
N GLY A 295 8.22 20.97 14.85
CA GLY A 295 7.79 22.16 14.12
C GLY A 295 6.36 22.56 14.48
N GLY A 296 6.15 23.83 14.85
CA GLY A 296 4.84 24.37 15.23
C GLY A 296 3.82 24.38 14.09
N GLU A 297 2.76 25.20 14.20
CA GLU A 297 1.64 25.26 13.24
C GLU A 297 2.02 25.57 11.77
N GLY A 298 3.29 25.83 11.44
CA GLY A 298 3.80 26.04 10.07
C GLY A 298 4.62 24.88 9.46
N GLY A 299 4.92 23.81 10.21
CA GLY A 299 5.63 22.61 9.73
C GLY A 299 7.08 22.81 9.24
N ILE A 300 7.82 21.71 9.09
CA ILE A 300 9.17 21.66 8.46
C ILE A 300 9.14 21.89 6.94
N GLU A 301 7.94 22.09 6.40
CA GLU A 301 7.71 22.56 5.03
C GLU A 301 8.43 23.89 4.76
N SER A 302 8.66 24.70 5.80
CA SER A 302 9.30 26.02 5.77
C SER A 302 10.80 26.05 6.14
N ASP A 303 11.38 24.93 6.58
CA ASP A 303 12.80 24.84 7.01
C ASP A 303 13.50 23.66 6.30
N PRO A 304 14.04 23.88 5.08
CA PRO A 304 14.69 22.82 4.30
C PRO A 304 15.99 22.32 4.93
N ASP A 305 16.65 23.11 5.77
CA ASP A 305 17.94 22.76 6.39
C ASP A 305 17.80 21.65 7.43
N ARG A 306 16.57 21.39 7.90
CA ARG A 306 16.24 20.28 8.81
C ARG A 306 15.81 19.00 8.09
N ARG A 307 15.89 18.95 6.76
CA ARG A 307 15.52 17.77 5.98
C ARG A 307 16.70 16.81 5.86
N SER A 308 16.42 15.53 6.07
CA SER A 308 17.33 14.45 5.69
C SER A 308 17.33 14.31 4.16
N GLU A 309 18.33 13.62 3.62
CA GLU A 309 18.39 13.29 2.19
C GLU A 309 17.07 12.68 1.70
N PRO A 310 16.54 13.11 0.53
CA PRO A 310 15.34 12.53 -0.03
C PRO A 310 15.49 11.03 -0.28
N VAL A 311 14.42 10.28 -0.04
CA VAL A 311 14.35 8.84 -0.28
C VAL A 311 13.43 8.58 -1.46
N THR A 312 13.86 7.75 -2.41
CA THR A 312 13.02 7.26 -3.50
C THR A 312 12.57 5.83 -3.18
N MET A 313 11.26 5.59 -3.22
CA MET A 313 10.62 4.27 -3.15
C MET A 313 10.35 3.80 -4.58
N ARG A 314 10.99 2.70 -4.96
CA ARG A 314 10.70 1.99 -6.20
C ARG A 314 9.54 1.02 -6.00
N LEU A 315 9.05 0.45 -7.10
CA LEU A 315 7.96 -0.52 -7.08
C LEU A 315 8.31 -1.74 -6.20
N PHE A 316 9.52 -2.28 -6.33
CA PHE A 316 9.98 -3.45 -5.56
C PHE A 316 10.16 -3.15 -4.06
N ASP A 317 10.42 -1.89 -3.70
CA ASP A 317 10.58 -1.46 -2.30
C ASP A 317 9.28 -1.60 -1.49
N ARG A 318 8.13 -1.78 -2.16
CA ARG A 318 6.83 -1.97 -1.52
C ARG A 318 6.66 -3.38 -0.95
N LEU A 319 7.46 -4.34 -1.41
CA LEU A 319 7.30 -5.75 -1.06
C LEU A 319 7.97 -6.10 0.28
N PRO A 320 7.35 -6.93 1.13
CA PRO A 320 8.02 -7.52 2.29
C PRO A 320 9.22 -8.36 1.87
N GLY A 321 10.34 -8.26 2.60
CA GLY A 321 11.54 -9.06 2.31
C GLY A 321 12.43 -8.57 1.16
N SER A 322 12.06 -7.48 0.46
CA SER A 322 12.80 -6.99 -0.72
C SER A 322 14.25 -6.55 -0.49
N GLY A 323 14.75 -6.52 0.75
CA GLY A 323 16.10 -6.04 1.06
C GLY A 323 16.37 -4.60 0.61
N SER A 324 15.33 -3.85 0.25
CA SER A 324 15.44 -2.62 -0.53
C SER A 324 16.22 -1.51 0.16
N SER A 325 17.12 -0.89 -0.61
CA SER A 325 17.90 0.27 -0.18
C SER A 325 17.00 1.44 0.22
N GLY A 326 15.86 1.60 -0.47
CA GLY A 326 14.87 2.62 -0.19
C GLY A 326 14.25 2.49 1.21
N ARG A 327 13.65 1.35 1.55
CA ARG A 327 13.04 1.15 2.89
C ARG A 327 14.09 1.30 4.00
N ALA A 328 15.29 0.78 3.79
CA ALA A 328 16.39 0.92 4.73
C ALA A 328 16.82 2.40 4.90
N ALA A 329 16.89 3.17 3.82
CA ALA A 329 17.18 4.61 3.87
C ALA A 329 16.09 5.38 4.61
N LEU A 330 14.81 5.10 4.33
CA LEU A 330 13.70 5.72 5.04
C LEU A 330 13.75 5.42 6.53
N ARG A 331 13.96 4.15 6.92
CA ARG A 331 14.09 3.76 8.33
C ARG A 331 15.21 4.51 9.04
N ARG A 332 16.39 4.63 8.42
CA ARG A 332 17.51 5.42 8.97
C ARG A 332 17.13 6.89 9.15
N SER A 333 16.48 7.50 8.16
CA SER A 333 16.04 8.90 8.24
C SER A 333 15.02 9.12 9.36
N LEU A 334 14.02 8.24 9.50
CA LEU A 334 13.00 8.37 10.55
C LEU A 334 13.59 8.20 11.96
N TRP A 335 14.50 7.25 12.14
CA TRP A 335 15.25 7.10 13.40
C TRP A 335 16.06 8.35 13.74
N ALA A 336 16.81 8.89 12.78
CA ALA A 336 17.61 10.09 12.99
C ALA A 336 16.74 11.32 13.32
N ILE A 337 15.57 11.45 12.67
CA ILE A 337 14.59 12.51 12.97
C ILE A 337 14.04 12.35 14.40
N ARG A 338 13.67 11.14 14.79
CA ARG A 338 13.15 10.84 16.14
C ARG A 338 14.16 11.18 17.22
N GLU A 339 15.42 10.77 17.07
CA GLU A 339 16.49 11.05 18.03
C GLU A 339 16.78 12.55 18.19
N ARG A 340 16.68 13.32 17.10
CA ARG A 340 16.79 14.79 17.15
C ARG A 340 15.56 15.46 17.76
N GLY A 341 14.43 14.76 17.88
CA GLY A 341 13.13 15.31 18.26
C GLY A 341 12.52 16.26 17.22
N SER A 342 13.20 16.50 16.10
CA SER A 342 12.67 17.28 14.97
C SER A 342 13.39 16.99 13.66
N GLY A 343 12.70 17.24 12.55
CA GLY A 343 13.25 17.15 11.20
C GLY A 343 12.28 16.48 10.22
N GLY A 344 12.65 16.46 8.95
CA GLY A 344 11.81 15.91 7.89
C GLY A 344 12.55 15.02 6.91
N VAL A 345 11.81 14.24 6.13
CA VAL A 345 12.33 13.46 5.01
C VAL A 345 11.31 13.50 3.87
N LEU A 346 11.79 13.83 2.67
CA LEU A 346 10.99 13.77 1.46
C LEU A 346 11.05 12.35 0.89
N VAL A 347 9.90 11.77 0.62
CA VAL A 347 9.72 10.45 0.02
C VAL A 347 9.11 10.62 -1.36
N ARG A 348 9.80 10.09 -2.38
CA ARG A 348 9.40 10.08 -3.79
C ARG A 348 9.01 8.66 -4.19
N PHE A 349 8.15 8.53 -5.19
CA PHE A 349 7.77 7.23 -5.75
C PHE A 349 8.20 7.13 -7.21
N ASP A 350 8.88 6.04 -7.55
CA ASP A 350 9.16 5.65 -8.92
C ASP A 350 8.51 4.31 -9.22
N ASP A 351 7.25 4.38 -9.68
CA ASP A 351 6.45 3.21 -10.01
C ASP A 351 6.70 2.72 -11.46
N ARG A 352 7.65 3.34 -12.17
CA ARG A 352 8.07 2.94 -13.53
C ARG A 352 9.39 2.17 -13.52
N ASP A 353 10.22 2.40 -12.49
CA ASP A 353 11.44 1.65 -12.28
C ASP A 353 11.13 0.22 -11.78
N HIS A 354 11.30 -0.73 -12.70
CA HIS A 354 11.15 -2.16 -12.47
C HIS A 354 12.50 -2.87 -12.46
N ALA A 355 13.62 -2.14 -12.43
CA ALA A 355 14.95 -2.76 -12.33
C ALA A 355 15.23 -3.24 -10.88
N GLU A 356 16.05 -4.30 -10.75
CA GLU A 356 16.54 -4.73 -9.44
C GLU A 356 17.34 -3.59 -8.75
N PRO A 357 17.29 -3.51 -7.40
CA PRO A 357 18.15 -2.60 -6.63
C PRO A 357 19.64 -2.85 -6.81
#